data_AF-A0A0L0FCE2-F1
#
_entry.id   AF-A0A0L0FCE2-F1
#
_cell.length_a   1.000
_cell.length_b   1.000
_cell.length_c   1.000
_cell.angle_alpha   90.00
_cell.angle_beta   90.00
_cell.angle_gamma   90.00
#
_symmetry.space_group_name_H-M   'P 1'
#
loop_
_entity.id
_entity.type
_entity.pdbx_description
1 polymer ?
#
loop_
_entity_poly.entity_id
_entity_poly.type
_entity_poly.pdbx_seq_one_letter_code
_entity_poly.pdbx_strand_id
1 'polypeptide(L)'
;MVAGFAKTRENVLPLAYKFANLPQSTKEKYEVPPFYQRGWDCGHESMKDGVPDLSKGSFYVNPQVDSFPDVDAATIAKYPGFYGDNVFPEEEIPEFETNVKAACQLVMSVGKKLATHCDTYVKSQIPDFEPNRMSTIVSESKHHAARLLHYFPMDEAKIAAGAGDMAVNEDDSWCGWHNDHCTLTGLLPGQFHDKNGNPISSPDPKAGLYIKSRSGEVIHAKAPKDVMLFQIGETAQIHTGGLLKATPHMVRGAAVKDVSRSTLAVFMEPGELFDVALPKGEGITVEKTVANNGQLPPSVPTLASRWNNDKGDTFGEFTRRTIEGYYK
;
A
#
# COMPACT_ATOMS: atom_id res chain seq x y z
N MET A 1 17.58 -12.93 10.14
CA MET A 1 16.35 -13.71 9.83
C MET A 1 15.23 -13.24 10.74
N VAL A 2 14.06 -12.92 10.19
CA VAL A 2 12.87 -12.58 11.00
C VAL A 2 12.19 -13.88 11.40
N ALA A 3 12.24 -14.23 12.69
CA ALA A 3 11.67 -15.48 13.18
C ALA A 3 10.17 -15.56 12.87
N GLY A 4 9.70 -16.73 12.42
CA GLY A 4 8.29 -16.98 12.12
C GLY A 4 7.78 -16.40 10.80
N PHE A 5 8.57 -15.61 10.06
CA PHE A 5 8.10 -14.91 8.85
C PHE A 5 7.46 -15.83 7.80
N ALA A 6 8.15 -16.91 7.42
CA ALA A 6 7.63 -17.85 6.42
C ALA A 6 6.27 -18.43 6.84
N LYS A 7 6.14 -18.83 8.11
CA LYS A 7 4.90 -19.40 8.66
C LYS A 7 3.77 -18.36 8.71
N THR A 8 4.07 -17.14 9.13
CA THR A 8 3.11 -16.02 9.11
C THR A 8 2.59 -15.76 7.70
N ARG A 9 3.49 -15.72 6.70
CA ARG A 9 3.11 -15.54 5.30
C ARG A 9 2.24 -16.69 4.77
N GLU A 10 2.61 -17.93 5.06
CA GLU A 10 1.85 -19.12 4.69
C GLU A 10 0.44 -19.15 5.29
N ASN A 11 0.28 -18.66 6.52
CA ASN A 11 -1.01 -18.63 7.19
C ASN A 11 -1.92 -17.51 6.69
N VAL A 12 -1.37 -16.31 6.38
CA VAL A 12 -2.20 -15.13 6.08
C VAL A 12 -2.61 -15.01 4.60
N LEU A 13 -1.71 -15.32 3.65
CA LEU A 13 -1.98 -15.07 2.24
C LEU A 13 -3.10 -15.93 1.64
N PRO A 14 -3.30 -17.21 2.03
CA PRO A 14 -4.47 -17.99 1.61
C PRO A 14 -5.81 -17.40 2.07
N LEU A 15 -5.83 -16.63 3.16
CA LEU A 15 -7.06 -16.06 3.70
C LEU A 15 -7.64 -14.98 2.78
N ALA A 16 -6.78 -14.27 2.03
CA ALA A 16 -7.20 -13.32 1.01
C ALA A 16 -8.01 -14.03 -0.10
N TYR A 17 -7.48 -15.15 -0.60
CA TYR A 17 -8.17 -16.00 -1.58
C TYR A 17 -9.49 -16.52 -1.00
N LYS A 18 -9.45 -17.09 0.21
CA LYS A 18 -10.63 -17.67 0.87
C LYS A 18 -11.74 -16.64 1.01
N PHE A 19 -11.42 -15.44 1.50
CA PHE A 19 -12.39 -14.36 1.67
C PHE A 19 -12.94 -13.83 0.34
N ALA A 20 -12.06 -13.54 -0.63
CA ALA A 20 -12.46 -12.96 -1.91
C ALA A 20 -13.43 -13.86 -2.72
N ASN A 21 -13.36 -15.18 -2.48
CA ASN A 21 -14.20 -16.20 -3.10
C ASN A 21 -15.44 -16.60 -2.25
N LEU A 22 -15.70 -15.93 -1.12
CA LEU A 22 -16.97 -16.08 -0.41
C LEU A 22 -18.15 -15.56 -1.27
N PRO A 23 -19.39 -16.01 -1.01
CA PRO A 23 -20.58 -15.47 -1.66
C PRO A 23 -20.64 -13.95 -1.55
N GLN A 24 -21.11 -13.28 -2.60
CA GLN A 24 -21.19 -11.82 -2.64
C GLN A 24 -21.97 -11.24 -1.45
N SER A 25 -23.12 -11.84 -1.11
CA SER A 25 -23.94 -11.46 0.05
C SER A 25 -23.24 -11.63 1.40
N THR A 26 -22.22 -12.48 1.48
CA THR A 26 -21.37 -12.59 2.67
C THR A 26 -20.33 -11.47 2.70
N LYS A 27 -19.66 -11.21 1.57
CA LYS A 27 -18.62 -10.17 1.48
C LYS A 27 -19.17 -8.77 1.79
N GLU A 28 -20.38 -8.48 1.30
CA GLU A 28 -21.08 -7.20 1.53
C GLU A 28 -21.31 -6.88 3.02
N LYS A 29 -21.41 -7.91 3.89
CA LYS A 29 -21.52 -7.70 5.35
C LYS A 29 -20.30 -7.01 5.96
N TYR A 30 -19.16 -7.08 5.27
CA TYR A 30 -17.88 -6.56 5.74
C TYR A 30 -17.48 -5.27 5.03
N GLU A 31 -18.34 -4.69 4.18
CA GLU A 31 -18.08 -3.39 3.57
C GLU A 31 -18.35 -2.26 4.57
N VAL A 32 -17.40 -1.33 4.70
CA VAL A 32 -17.49 -0.19 5.64
C VAL A 32 -17.47 1.13 4.86
N PRO A 33 -18.63 1.64 4.42
CA PRO A 33 -18.73 2.90 3.69
C PRO A 33 -18.42 4.11 4.60
N PRO A 34 -18.13 5.30 4.03
CA PRO A 34 -18.13 5.60 2.59
C PRO A 34 -16.76 5.49 1.91
N PHE A 35 -15.66 5.37 2.68
CA PHE A 35 -14.30 5.34 2.12
C PHE A 35 -13.73 3.93 1.95
N TYR A 36 -14.39 2.90 2.52
CA TYR A 36 -13.99 1.50 2.39
C TYR A 36 -12.54 1.24 2.83
N GLN A 37 -12.02 2.05 3.76
CA GLN A 37 -10.68 1.90 4.37
C GLN A 37 -10.69 1.00 5.61
N ARG A 38 -11.79 0.25 5.82
CA ARG A 38 -11.95 -0.84 6.78
C ARG A 38 -12.79 -1.93 6.12
N GLY A 39 -12.51 -3.18 6.44
CA GLY A 39 -13.26 -4.32 5.91
C GLY A 39 -13.06 -4.53 4.42
N TRP A 40 -14.06 -5.08 3.74
CA TRP A 40 -13.98 -5.46 2.33
C TRP A 40 -14.19 -4.27 1.38
N ASP A 41 -13.41 -4.27 0.30
CA ASP A 41 -13.61 -3.43 -0.87
C ASP A 41 -13.24 -4.19 -2.16
N CYS A 42 -14.12 -4.13 -3.16
CA CYS A 42 -13.88 -4.61 -4.51
C CYS A 42 -14.74 -3.79 -5.48
N GLY A 43 -14.11 -2.96 -6.32
CA GLY A 43 -14.82 -2.15 -7.31
C GLY A 43 -15.34 -0.79 -6.84
N HIS A 44 -15.18 -0.39 -5.58
CA HIS A 44 -15.48 1.00 -5.17
C HIS A 44 -14.31 1.95 -5.46
N GLU A 45 -13.08 1.43 -5.60
CA GLU A 45 -11.96 2.14 -6.24
C GLU A 45 -12.28 2.32 -7.74
N SER A 46 -12.65 3.54 -8.13
CA SER A 46 -12.93 3.88 -9.53
C SER A 46 -11.62 4.03 -10.32
N MET A 47 -11.51 3.43 -11.50
CA MET A 47 -10.44 3.78 -12.45
C MET A 47 -10.69 5.19 -13.02
N LYS A 48 -9.70 5.78 -13.70
CA LYS A 48 -9.79 7.15 -14.29
C LYS A 48 -11.00 7.37 -15.20
N ASP A 49 -11.55 6.31 -15.79
CA ASP A 49 -12.72 6.37 -16.67
C ASP A 49 -14.06 6.11 -15.94
N GLY A 50 -14.05 6.08 -14.60
CA GLY A 50 -15.24 5.77 -13.79
C GLY A 50 -15.65 4.28 -13.80
N VAL A 51 -14.82 3.41 -14.37
CA VAL A 51 -15.04 1.96 -14.38
C VAL A 51 -14.56 1.36 -13.06
N PRO A 52 -15.39 0.58 -12.34
CA PRO A 52 -14.98 -0.17 -11.15
C PRO A 52 -13.73 -1.05 -11.40
N ASP A 53 -12.72 -0.95 -10.53
CA ASP A 53 -11.60 -1.90 -10.54
C ASP A 53 -12.05 -3.24 -9.92
N LEU A 54 -12.45 -4.17 -10.78
CA LEU A 54 -12.83 -5.54 -10.40
C LEU A 54 -11.68 -6.53 -10.53
N SER A 55 -10.47 -6.06 -10.88
CA SER A 55 -9.30 -6.94 -11.03
C SER A 55 -8.70 -7.36 -9.69
N LYS A 56 -9.07 -6.64 -8.61
CA LYS A 56 -8.57 -6.87 -7.26
C LYS A 56 -9.66 -6.62 -6.21
N GLY A 57 -9.59 -7.37 -5.13
CA GLY A 57 -10.35 -7.18 -3.92
C GLY A 57 -9.42 -6.99 -2.73
N SER A 58 -9.87 -6.25 -1.72
CA SER A 58 -9.03 -5.76 -0.63
C SER A 58 -9.76 -5.84 0.69
N PHE A 59 -9.09 -6.41 1.69
CA PHE A 59 -9.56 -6.37 3.05
C PHE A 59 -8.68 -5.41 3.86
N TYR A 60 -9.24 -4.28 4.26
CA TYR A 60 -8.58 -3.22 4.99
C TYR A 60 -8.71 -3.41 6.50
N VAL A 61 -7.60 -3.21 7.20
CA VAL A 61 -7.51 -3.36 8.66
C VAL A 61 -6.61 -2.28 9.21
N ASN A 62 -6.98 -1.65 10.32
CA ASN A 62 -6.04 -0.92 11.14
C ASN A 62 -5.26 -1.92 12.01
N PRO A 63 -3.93 -2.04 11.85
CA PRO A 63 -3.17 -3.07 12.53
C PRO A 63 -2.93 -2.78 14.01
N GLN A 64 -3.13 -1.55 14.49
CA GLN A 64 -2.81 -1.12 15.86
C GLN A 64 -4.05 -0.98 16.76
N VAL A 65 -5.15 -0.46 16.23
CA VAL A 65 -6.37 -0.19 17.01
C VAL A 65 -7.60 -0.68 16.27
N ASP A 66 -8.55 -1.24 17.00
CA ASP A 66 -9.79 -1.78 16.40
C ASP A 66 -10.90 -0.73 16.28
N SER A 67 -10.88 0.32 17.10
CA SER A 67 -11.90 1.37 17.09
C SER A 67 -11.36 2.68 17.67
N PHE A 68 -12.11 3.76 17.47
CA PHE A 68 -11.77 5.12 17.90
C PHE A 68 -12.92 5.75 18.72
N PRO A 69 -13.26 5.22 19.90
CA PRO A 69 -14.46 5.64 20.65
C PRO A 69 -14.36 7.06 21.22
N ASP A 70 -13.15 7.58 21.42
CA ASP A 70 -12.91 8.87 22.06
C ASP A 70 -12.81 10.05 21.07
N VAL A 71 -13.13 9.82 19.79
CA VAL A 71 -13.05 10.84 18.73
C VAL A 71 -14.43 11.42 18.46
N ASP A 72 -14.52 12.75 18.40
CA ASP A 72 -15.79 13.42 18.14
C ASP A 72 -16.27 13.27 16.69
N ALA A 73 -17.59 13.33 16.50
CA ALA A 73 -18.23 13.13 15.20
C ALA A 73 -17.81 14.16 14.13
N ALA A 74 -17.42 15.38 14.53
CA ALA A 74 -16.99 16.41 13.56
C ALA A 74 -15.60 16.08 13.00
N THR A 75 -14.69 15.59 13.84
CA THR A 75 -13.38 15.08 13.42
C THR A 75 -13.53 13.87 12.49
N ILE A 76 -14.41 12.93 12.82
CA ILE A 76 -14.71 11.77 11.96
C ILE A 76 -15.27 12.22 10.59
N ALA A 77 -16.23 13.15 10.59
CA ALA A 77 -16.81 13.66 9.35
C ALA A 77 -15.79 14.40 8.47
N LYS A 78 -14.77 15.03 9.09
CA LYS A 78 -13.70 15.73 8.37
C LYS A 78 -12.65 14.78 7.81
N TYR A 79 -12.29 13.72 8.53
CA TYR A 79 -11.27 12.75 8.12
C TYR A 79 -11.78 11.31 8.14
N PRO A 80 -12.84 10.99 7.38
CA PRO A 80 -13.55 9.70 7.47
C PRO A 80 -12.71 8.48 7.04
N GLY A 81 -11.61 8.65 6.32
CA GLY A 81 -10.67 7.55 6.03
C GLY A 81 -9.82 7.11 7.24
N PHE A 82 -9.62 8.03 8.19
CA PHE A 82 -8.74 7.78 9.35
C PHE A 82 -9.43 7.03 10.48
N TYR A 83 -10.77 7.08 10.52
CA TYR A 83 -11.58 6.55 11.59
C TYR A 83 -12.57 5.52 11.06
N GLY A 84 -12.72 4.44 11.80
CA GLY A 84 -13.61 3.35 11.46
C GLY A 84 -13.20 2.11 12.22
N ASP A 85 -14.19 1.30 12.56
CA ASP A 85 -13.98 0.09 13.32
C ASP A 85 -13.48 -1.03 12.39
N ASN A 86 -12.53 -1.82 12.88
CA ASN A 86 -12.17 -3.05 12.22
C ASN A 86 -13.37 -4.01 12.26
N VAL A 87 -13.61 -4.69 11.15
CA VAL A 87 -14.58 -5.78 11.03
C VAL A 87 -13.85 -7.03 10.56
N PHE A 88 -14.24 -8.20 11.07
CA PHE A 88 -13.59 -9.46 10.71
C PHE A 88 -14.60 -10.59 10.48
N PRO A 89 -14.34 -11.50 9.52
CA PRO A 89 -15.23 -12.61 9.18
C PRO A 89 -15.06 -13.81 10.13
N GLU A 90 -15.35 -13.62 11.41
CA GLU A 90 -15.16 -14.66 12.44
C GLU A 90 -16.03 -15.90 12.20
N GLU A 91 -17.21 -15.75 11.61
CA GLU A 91 -18.12 -16.87 11.32
C GLU A 91 -17.61 -17.72 10.15
N GLU A 92 -17.20 -17.10 9.05
CA GLU A 92 -16.78 -17.82 7.84
C GLU A 92 -15.30 -18.20 7.84
N ILE A 93 -14.45 -17.42 8.52
CA ILE A 93 -13.01 -17.61 8.61
C ILE A 93 -12.54 -17.26 10.04
N PRO A 94 -12.79 -18.13 11.04
CA PRO A 94 -12.44 -17.87 12.44
C PRO A 94 -10.96 -17.50 12.67
N GLU A 95 -10.06 -18.01 11.83
CA GLU A 95 -8.63 -17.76 11.88
C GLU A 95 -8.19 -16.41 11.24
N PHE A 96 -9.11 -15.64 10.63
CA PHE A 96 -8.79 -14.47 9.83
C PHE A 96 -8.13 -13.35 10.63
N GLU A 97 -8.83 -12.86 11.65
CA GLU A 97 -8.34 -11.76 12.48
C GLU A 97 -6.97 -12.07 13.08
N THR A 98 -6.85 -13.22 13.74
CA THR A 98 -5.63 -13.63 14.43
C THR A 98 -4.42 -13.64 13.48
N ASN A 99 -4.56 -14.24 12.29
CA ASN A 99 -3.44 -14.34 11.36
C ASN A 99 -3.14 -13.02 10.65
N VAL A 100 -4.15 -12.20 10.33
CA VAL A 100 -3.95 -10.89 9.72
C VAL A 100 -3.26 -9.94 10.70
N LYS A 101 -3.76 -9.83 11.94
CA LYS A 101 -3.12 -9.01 12.98
C LYS A 101 -1.68 -9.47 13.26
N ALA A 102 -1.44 -10.77 13.38
CA ALA A 102 -0.09 -11.31 13.58
C ALA A 102 0.86 -10.93 12.42
N ALA A 103 0.39 -11.03 11.17
CA ALA A 103 1.18 -10.63 10.00
C ALA A 103 1.48 -9.13 9.98
N CYS A 104 0.48 -8.30 10.26
CA CYS A 104 0.67 -6.85 10.33
C CYS A 104 1.66 -6.46 11.43
N GLN A 105 1.53 -7.03 12.63
CA GLN A 105 2.44 -6.75 13.76
C GLN A 105 3.88 -7.18 13.45
N LEU A 106 4.06 -8.31 12.77
CA LEU A 106 5.39 -8.74 12.34
C LEU A 106 6.02 -7.74 11.37
N VAL A 107 5.28 -7.31 10.34
CA VAL A 107 5.73 -6.30 9.38
C VAL A 107 6.06 -4.98 10.06
N MET A 108 5.17 -4.51 10.94
CA MET A 108 5.38 -3.30 11.73
C MET A 108 6.61 -3.37 12.63
N SER A 109 6.88 -4.52 13.27
CA SER A 109 8.05 -4.68 14.15
C SER A 109 9.37 -4.48 13.41
N VAL A 110 9.44 -4.92 12.16
CA VAL A 110 10.60 -4.72 11.28
C VAL A 110 10.62 -3.28 10.76
N GLY A 111 9.46 -2.74 10.39
CA GLY A 111 9.29 -1.35 9.97
C GLY A 111 9.77 -0.35 11.01
N LYS A 112 9.48 -0.56 12.30
CA LYS A 112 9.98 0.26 13.42
C LYS A 112 11.51 0.34 13.43
N LYS A 113 12.19 -0.81 13.28
CA LYS A 113 13.65 -0.87 13.21
C LYS A 113 14.19 -0.15 11.97
N LEU A 114 13.55 -0.37 10.82
CA LEU A 114 13.95 0.27 9.58
C LEU A 114 13.79 1.80 9.66
N ALA A 115 12.69 2.29 10.22
CA ALA A 115 12.45 3.71 10.43
C ALA A 115 13.53 4.37 11.29
N THR A 116 13.97 3.72 12.38
CA THR A 116 15.11 4.21 13.18
C THR A 116 16.41 4.32 12.36
N HIS A 117 16.68 3.34 11.48
CA HIS A 117 17.84 3.41 10.59
C HIS A 117 17.71 4.49 9.52
N CYS A 118 16.51 4.70 8.98
CA CYS A 118 16.22 5.82 8.08
C CYS A 118 16.49 7.16 8.77
N ASP A 119 15.97 7.38 9.97
CA ASP A 119 16.22 8.62 10.73
C ASP A 119 17.71 8.82 10.99
N THR A 120 18.43 7.75 11.39
CA THR A 120 19.88 7.80 11.61
C THR A 120 20.65 8.20 10.34
N TYR A 121 20.28 7.62 9.20
CA TYR A 121 20.89 7.95 7.92
C TYR A 121 20.61 9.40 7.53
N VAL A 122 19.37 9.87 7.64
CA VAL A 122 18.99 11.24 7.29
C VAL A 122 19.73 12.24 8.18
N LYS A 123 19.82 11.98 9.49
CA LYS A 123 20.61 12.80 10.43
C LYS A 123 22.09 12.89 10.07
N SER A 124 22.67 11.82 9.52
CA SER A 124 24.06 11.83 9.04
C SER A 124 24.30 12.72 7.82
N GLN A 125 23.25 12.98 7.03
CA GLN A 125 23.32 13.81 5.82
C GLN A 125 22.84 15.25 6.08
N ILE A 126 21.91 15.43 7.03
CA ILE A 126 21.32 16.71 7.40
C ILE A 126 21.53 16.90 8.92
N PRO A 127 22.59 17.61 9.35
CA PRO A 127 22.92 17.76 10.77
C PRO A 127 21.79 18.36 11.62
N ASP A 128 20.95 19.21 11.04
CA ASP A 128 19.81 19.86 11.71
C ASP A 128 18.50 19.06 11.64
N PHE A 129 18.53 17.85 11.07
CA PHE A 129 17.36 16.98 10.99
C PHE A 129 16.82 16.67 12.39
N GLU A 130 15.51 16.80 12.55
CA GLU A 130 14.81 16.41 13.78
C GLU A 130 14.98 14.90 13.98
N PRO A 131 15.55 14.46 15.11
CA PRO A 131 15.73 13.04 15.36
C PRO A 131 14.36 12.35 15.48
N ASN A 132 14.33 11.06 15.12
CA ASN A 132 13.22 10.15 15.34
C ASN A 132 11.92 10.47 14.57
N ARG A 133 11.97 11.31 13.53
CA ARG A 133 10.77 11.72 12.79
C ARG A 133 9.98 10.53 12.24
N MET A 134 10.62 9.64 11.48
CA MET A 134 9.95 8.47 10.89
C MET A 134 9.64 7.41 11.96
N SER A 135 10.57 7.17 12.88
CA SER A 135 10.38 6.16 13.92
C SER A 135 9.27 6.50 14.92
N THR A 136 9.05 7.77 15.24
CA THR A 136 7.88 8.23 16.01
C THR A 136 6.59 7.94 15.26
N ILE A 137 6.49 8.27 13.97
CA ILE A 137 5.29 7.95 13.16
C ILE A 137 5.00 6.45 13.19
N VAL A 138 5.99 5.61 12.89
CA VAL A 138 5.83 4.15 12.80
C VAL A 138 5.57 3.49 14.17
N SER A 139 5.97 4.14 15.27
CA SER A 139 5.84 3.57 16.62
C SER A 139 4.60 4.03 17.37
N GLU A 140 4.18 5.28 17.16
CA GLU A 140 3.20 5.96 18.01
C GLU A 140 1.88 6.27 17.29
N SER A 141 1.88 6.32 15.95
CA SER A 141 0.64 6.56 15.21
C SER A 141 -0.37 5.42 15.41
N LYS A 142 -1.62 5.80 15.62
CA LYS A 142 -2.75 4.88 15.68
C LYS A 142 -3.45 4.72 14.33
N HIS A 143 -2.98 5.40 13.29
CA HIS A 143 -3.70 5.54 12.02
C HIS A 143 -3.13 4.70 10.89
N HIS A 144 -2.27 3.73 11.19
CA HIS A 144 -1.78 2.81 10.18
C HIS A 144 -2.90 2.04 9.49
N ALA A 145 -2.65 1.62 8.26
CA ALA A 145 -3.53 0.77 7.49
C ALA A 145 -2.79 -0.47 7.01
N ALA A 146 -3.52 -1.57 6.87
CA ALA A 146 -3.06 -2.76 6.18
C ALA A 146 -4.11 -3.17 5.17
N ARG A 147 -3.66 -3.71 4.05
CA ARG A 147 -4.51 -4.16 2.95
C ARG A 147 -4.10 -5.58 2.60
N LEU A 148 -4.96 -6.54 2.93
CA LEU A 148 -4.83 -7.92 2.46
C LEU A 148 -5.49 -7.99 1.08
N LEU A 149 -4.67 -8.09 0.03
CA LEU A 149 -5.13 -8.02 -1.36
C LEU A 149 -5.29 -9.41 -1.96
N HIS A 150 -6.33 -9.55 -2.77
CA HIS A 150 -6.51 -10.65 -3.69
C HIS A 150 -6.70 -10.11 -5.11
N TYR A 151 -5.79 -10.48 -6.01
CA TYR A 151 -5.86 -10.19 -7.44
C TYR A 151 -6.52 -11.37 -8.15
N PHE A 152 -7.64 -11.12 -8.82
CA PHE A 152 -8.44 -12.13 -9.49
C PHE A 152 -7.79 -12.61 -10.81
N PRO A 153 -8.13 -13.81 -11.31
CA PRO A 153 -7.66 -14.26 -12.61
C PRO A 153 -8.00 -13.28 -13.73
N MET A 154 -7.09 -13.13 -14.69
CA MET A 154 -7.32 -12.30 -15.86
C MET A 154 -8.41 -12.91 -16.75
N ASP A 155 -9.21 -12.06 -17.38
CA ASP A 155 -10.25 -12.46 -18.33
C ASP A 155 -9.65 -13.27 -19.50
N GLU A 156 -10.29 -14.37 -19.87
CA GLU A 156 -9.82 -15.27 -20.93
C GLU A 156 -9.71 -14.57 -22.29
N ALA A 157 -10.61 -13.63 -22.60
CA ALA A 157 -10.55 -12.83 -23.82
C ALA A 157 -9.33 -11.90 -23.83
N LYS A 158 -8.95 -11.32 -22.68
CA LYS A 158 -7.72 -10.52 -22.55
C LYS A 158 -6.47 -11.39 -22.73
N ILE A 159 -6.47 -12.61 -22.17
CA ILE A 159 -5.38 -13.57 -22.37
C ILE A 159 -5.27 -13.95 -23.85
N ALA A 160 -6.39 -14.31 -24.49
CA ALA A 160 -6.43 -14.67 -25.91
C ALA A 160 -6.01 -13.53 -26.85
N ALA A 161 -6.24 -12.28 -26.45
CA ALA A 161 -5.80 -11.08 -27.16
C ALA A 161 -4.31 -10.73 -26.97
N GLY A 162 -3.56 -11.53 -26.19
CA GLY A 162 -2.10 -11.38 -26.07
C GLY A 162 -1.63 -10.41 -24.98
N ALA A 163 -2.41 -10.15 -23.93
CA ALA A 163 -2.01 -9.32 -22.77
C ALA A 163 -0.66 -9.72 -22.14
N GLY A 164 -0.24 -10.98 -22.30
CA GLY A 164 1.08 -11.47 -21.85
C GLY A 164 2.27 -10.98 -22.68
N ASP A 165 2.04 -10.54 -23.92
CA ASP A 165 3.08 -10.16 -24.88
C ASP A 165 3.20 -8.66 -25.10
N MET A 166 2.23 -7.87 -24.64
CA MET A 166 2.32 -6.42 -24.67
C MET A 166 3.42 -5.90 -23.74
N ALA A 167 3.97 -4.74 -24.09
CA ALA A 167 4.85 -3.95 -23.22
C ALA A 167 4.14 -3.66 -21.89
N VAL A 168 4.90 -3.40 -20.83
CA VAL A 168 4.35 -3.08 -19.51
C VAL A 168 3.51 -1.79 -19.59
N ASN A 169 2.21 -1.95 -19.83
CA ASN A 169 1.23 -0.89 -19.98
C ASN A 169 0.20 -0.98 -18.84
N GLU A 170 -0.54 0.09 -18.61
CA GLU A 170 -1.49 0.22 -17.48
C GLU A 170 -2.68 -0.74 -17.59
N ASP A 171 -3.13 -1.04 -18.80
CA ASP A 171 -4.37 -1.79 -19.07
C ASP A 171 -4.32 -3.30 -18.73
N ASP A 172 -3.11 -3.85 -18.58
CA ASP A 172 -2.84 -5.26 -18.24
C ASP A 172 -2.40 -5.45 -16.77
N SER A 173 -2.45 -4.38 -15.99
CA SER A 173 -2.00 -4.39 -14.60
C SER A 173 -3.11 -4.79 -13.65
N TRP A 174 -2.77 -5.67 -12.71
CA TRP A 174 -3.56 -5.95 -11.50
C TRP A 174 -3.57 -4.75 -10.54
N CYS A 175 -2.54 -3.94 -10.60
CA CYS A 175 -2.46 -2.65 -9.92
C CYS A 175 -1.62 -1.72 -10.78
N GLY A 176 -2.18 -0.58 -11.20
CA GLY A 176 -1.51 0.40 -12.04
C GLY A 176 -0.31 1.06 -11.36
N TRP A 177 0.42 1.89 -12.12
CA TRP A 177 1.53 2.65 -11.57
C TRP A 177 1.05 3.64 -10.50
N HIS A 178 1.68 3.60 -9.33
CA HIS A 178 1.41 4.51 -8.23
C HIS A 178 2.62 4.65 -7.29
N ASN A 179 2.53 5.65 -6.42
CA ASN A 179 3.34 5.83 -5.23
C ASN A 179 2.45 5.69 -4.00
N ASP A 180 3.02 5.11 -2.94
CA ASP A 180 2.40 5.17 -1.62
C ASP A 180 2.65 6.53 -0.98
N HIS A 181 1.62 7.09 -0.35
CA HIS A 181 1.71 8.42 0.26
C HIS A 181 2.08 8.39 1.75
N CYS A 182 2.11 7.21 2.39
CA CYS A 182 2.49 7.01 3.79
C CYS A 182 3.98 7.31 4.07
N THR A 183 4.47 6.96 5.26
CA THR A 183 5.89 7.07 5.59
C THR A 183 6.69 5.88 5.07
N LEU A 184 6.20 4.67 5.35
CA LEU A 184 6.84 3.42 4.96
C LEU A 184 5.78 2.38 4.63
N THR A 185 5.97 1.59 3.59
CA THR A 185 5.13 0.42 3.30
C THR A 185 5.95 -0.83 3.44
N GLY A 186 5.47 -1.77 4.25
CA GLY A 186 5.97 -3.14 4.32
C GLY A 186 5.08 -4.08 3.50
N LEU A 187 5.69 -4.99 2.75
CA LEU A 187 4.98 -5.88 1.83
C LEU A 187 5.45 -7.33 2.01
N LEU A 188 4.48 -8.25 2.09
CA LEU A 188 4.75 -9.68 1.96
C LEU A 188 4.87 -10.07 0.48
N PRO A 189 5.94 -10.78 0.04
CA PRO A 189 6.05 -11.27 -1.33
C PRO A 189 4.79 -12.04 -1.72
N GLY A 190 4.14 -11.65 -2.82
CA GLY A 190 2.85 -12.23 -3.18
C GLY A 190 2.90 -13.73 -3.44
N GLN A 191 1.77 -14.40 -3.22
CA GLN A 191 1.56 -15.83 -3.43
C GLN A 191 0.62 -16.03 -4.60
N PHE A 192 1.00 -16.86 -5.56
CA PHE A 192 0.11 -17.26 -6.64
C PHE A 192 -0.73 -18.46 -6.20
N HIS A 193 -1.97 -18.53 -6.71
CA HIS A 193 -2.89 -19.62 -6.44
C HIS A 193 -3.45 -20.20 -7.75
N ASP A 194 -3.74 -21.50 -7.75
CA ASP A 194 -4.58 -22.13 -8.77
C ASP A 194 -6.08 -21.83 -8.52
N LYS A 195 -6.96 -22.30 -9.41
CA LYS A 195 -8.43 -22.18 -9.28
C LYS A 195 -9.04 -22.77 -8.01
N ASN A 196 -8.30 -23.59 -7.27
CA ASN A 196 -8.76 -24.19 -6.03
C ASN A 196 -8.18 -23.48 -4.80
N GLY A 197 -7.37 -22.43 -5.00
CA GLY A 197 -6.72 -21.69 -3.93
C GLY A 197 -5.38 -22.28 -3.46
N ASN A 198 -4.90 -23.36 -4.09
CA ASN A 198 -3.64 -23.98 -3.69
C ASN A 198 -2.46 -23.10 -4.09
N PRO A 199 -1.44 -22.94 -3.23
CA PRO A 199 -0.26 -22.15 -3.56
C PRO A 199 0.52 -22.80 -4.71
N ILE A 200 0.85 -22.01 -5.73
CA ILE A 200 1.66 -22.43 -6.87
C ILE A 200 2.87 -21.51 -7.06
N SER A 201 3.88 -22.01 -7.77
CA SER A 201 4.91 -21.14 -8.35
C SER A 201 4.30 -20.26 -9.43
N SER A 202 4.88 -19.08 -9.67
CA SER A 202 4.39 -18.19 -10.72
C SER A 202 4.49 -18.89 -12.08
N PRO A 203 3.35 -19.13 -12.77
CA PRO A 203 3.36 -19.79 -14.08
C PRO A 203 3.69 -18.81 -15.21
N ASP A 204 3.61 -17.51 -14.94
CA ASP A 204 3.96 -16.43 -15.86
C ASP A 204 5.22 -15.70 -15.38
N PRO A 205 6.36 -15.82 -16.07
CA PRO A 205 7.61 -15.20 -15.65
C PRO A 205 7.59 -13.66 -15.70
N LYS A 206 6.58 -13.04 -16.33
CA LYS A 206 6.38 -11.59 -16.41
C LYS A 206 5.42 -11.08 -15.33
N ALA A 207 4.68 -11.94 -14.63
CA ALA A 207 3.71 -11.51 -13.62
C ALA A 207 4.35 -11.00 -12.33
N GLY A 208 3.67 -10.11 -11.61
CA GLY A 208 4.08 -9.64 -10.29
C GLY A 208 4.58 -8.19 -10.26
N LEU A 209 5.42 -7.88 -9.27
CA LEU A 209 5.78 -6.51 -8.89
C LEU A 209 6.81 -5.90 -9.84
N TYR A 210 6.53 -4.71 -10.37
CA TYR A 210 7.50 -3.89 -11.08
C TYR A 210 7.71 -2.58 -10.35
N ILE A 211 8.95 -2.08 -10.39
CA ILE A 211 9.35 -0.80 -9.83
C ILE A 211 10.01 0.03 -10.92
N LYS A 212 9.81 1.36 -10.90
CA LYS A 212 10.50 2.28 -11.80
C LYS A 212 11.56 3.05 -11.03
N SER A 213 12.81 2.80 -11.37
CA SER A 213 13.95 3.41 -10.69
C SER A 213 14.08 4.91 -11.01
N ARG A 214 14.95 5.60 -10.26
CA ARG A 214 15.23 7.03 -10.47
C ARG A 214 15.89 7.34 -11.83
N SER A 215 16.48 6.34 -12.49
CA SER A 215 17.03 6.48 -13.85
C SER A 215 15.99 6.24 -14.95
N GLY A 216 14.75 5.89 -14.56
CA GLY A 216 13.67 5.54 -15.49
C GLY A 216 13.59 4.06 -15.85
N GLU A 217 14.53 3.25 -15.36
CA GLU A 217 14.55 1.80 -15.61
C GLU A 217 13.37 1.11 -14.92
N VAL A 218 12.67 0.26 -15.67
CA VAL A 218 11.60 -0.60 -15.14
C VAL A 218 12.19 -1.95 -14.75
N ILE A 219 12.11 -2.29 -13.48
CA ILE A 219 12.70 -3.50 -12.90
C ILE A 219 11.59 -4.43 -12.43
N HIS A 220 11.64 -5.70 -12.85
CA HIS A 220 10.78 -6.76 -12.31
C HIS A 220 11.34 -7.25 -10.97
N ALA A 221 10.71 -6.86 -9.86
CA ALA A 221 11.17 -7.15 -8.52
C ALA A 221 10.84 -8.60 -8.11
N LYS A 222 11.81 -9.50 -8.29
CA LYS A 222 11.70 -10.91 -7.89
C LYS A 222 12.21 -11.10 -6.46
N ALA A 223 11.31 -11.05 -5.49
CA ALA A 223 11.63 -11.26 -4.09
C ALA A 223 11.54 -12.75 -3.70
N PRO A 224 12.54 -13.30 -2.98
CA PRO A 224 12.43 -14.59 -2.33
C PRO A 224 11.21 -14.67 -1.39
N LYS A 225 10.70 -15.87 -1.12
CA LYS A 225 9.50 -16.08 -0.28
C LYS A 225 9.76 -15.78 1.20
N ASP A 226 11.02 -15.76 1.61
CA ASP A 226 11.49 -15.61 2.99
C ASP A 226 12.03 -14.21 3.31
N VAL A 227 11.83 -13.23 2.41
CA VAL A 227 12.16 -11.82 2.65
C VAL A 227 10.91 -10.97 2.78
N MET A 228 11.03 -9.86 3.51
CA MET A 228 10.03 -8.81 3.55
C MET A 228 10.51 -7.63 2.71
N LEU A 229 9.62 -7.04 1.93
CA LEU A 229 9.94 -5.88 1.11
C LEU A 229 9.50 -4.62 1.84
N PHE A 230 10.28 -3.56 1.69
CA PHE A 230 9.95 -2.23 2.19
C PHE A 230 10.17 -1.20 1.10
N GLN A 231 9.29 -0.20 1.08
CA GLN A 231 9.44 0.97 0.22
C GLN A 231 9.13 2.25 1.00
N ILE A 232 9.81 3.32 0.59
CA ILE A 232 9.60 4.67 1.11
C ILE A 232 8.31 5.22 0.51
N GLY A 233 7.47 5.86 1.33
CA GLY A 233 6.32 6.61 0.86
C GLY A 233 6.59 8.12 0.75
N GLU A 234 5.68 8.85 0.14
CA GLU A 234 5.87 10.27 -0.17
C GLU A 234 5.94 11.15 1.07
N THR A 235 5.30 10.78 2.18
CA THR A 235 5.44 11.52 3.43
C THR A 235 6.88 11.47 3.95
N ALA A 236 7.53 10.31 3.90
CA ALA A 236 8.95 10.19 4.24
C ALA A 236 9.84 10.94 3.25
N GLN A 237 9.47 10.97 1.96
CA GLN A 237 10.19 11.79 0.99
C GLN A 237 10.17 13.27 1.37
N ILE A 238 9.03 13.78 1.82
CA ILE A 238 8.89 15.17 2.26
C ILE A 238 9.69 15.41 3.55
N HIS A 239 9.47 14.58 4.58
CA HIS A 239 10.15 14.71 5.87
C HIS A 239 11.67 14.58 5.78
N THR A 240 12.21 13.95 4.74
CA THR A 240 13.65 13.80 4.53
C THR A 240 14.24 14.77 3.50
N GLY A 241 13.47 15.75 3.03
CA GLY A 241 13.93 16.72 2.02
C GLY A 241 14.31 16.08 0.69
N GLY A 242 13.69 14.94 0.34
CA GLY A 242 13.95 14.19 -0.88
C GLY A 242 15.18 13.27 -0.84
N LEU A 243 15.81 13.09 0.32
CA LEU A 243 16.96 12.18 0.46
C LEU A 243 16.51 10.71 0.28
N LEU A 244 15.45 10.33 0.99
CA LEU A 244 14.68 9.12 0.73
C LEU A 244 13.56 9.48 -0.25
N LYS A 245 13.28 8.62 -1.23
CA LYS A 245 12.26 8.92 -2.25
C LYS A 245 11.29 7.78 -2.43
N ALA A 246 10.01 8.13 -2.55
CA ALA A 246 8.99 7.22 -3.00
C ALA A 246 9.30 6.77 -4.43
N THR A 247 9.04 5.50 -4.69
CA THR A 247 9.40 4.85 -5.96
C THR A 247 8.12 4.32 -6.62
N PRO A 248 7.84 4.71 -7.88
CA PRO A 248 6.66 4.22 -8.57
C PRO A 248 6.72 2.71 -8.73
N HIS A 249 5.58 2.06 -8.54
CA HIS A 249 5.46 0.62 -8.65
C HIS A 249 4.08 0.22 -9.18
N MET A 250 4.00 -0.98 -9.72
CA MET A 250 2.78 -1.58 -10.26
C MET A 250 2.82 -3.11 -10.08
N VAL A 251 1.70 -3.78 -10.27
CA VAL A 251 1.62 -5.24 -10.28
C VAL A 251 1.05 -5.72 -11.59
N ARG A 252 1.82 -6.48 -12.36
CA ARG A 252 1.38 -7.06 -13.64
C ARG A 252 0.56 -8.31 -13.40
N GLY A 253 -0.56 -8.42 -14.10
CA GLY A 253 -1.39 -9.62 -14.15
C GLY A 253 -0.63 -10.84 -14.69
N ALA A 254 -1.07 -12.03 -14.28
CA ALA A 254 -0.63 -13.27 -14.93
C ALA A 254 -1.48 -13.50 -16.19
N ALA A 255 -0.83 -13.60 -17.35
CA ALA A 255 -1.48 -13.94 -18.61
C ALA A 255 -1.70 -15.47 -18.73
N VAL A 256 -2.24 -16.07 -17.68
CA VAL A 256 -2.49 -17.51 -17.56
C VAL A 256 -3.86 -17.69 -16.93
N LYS A 257 -4.69 -18.54 -17.56
CA LYS A 257 -6.04 -18.83 -17.08
C LYS A 257 -6.01 -19.38 -15.66
N ASP A 258 -7.02 -19.03 -14.86
CA ASP A 258 -7.25 -19.61 -13.53
C ASP A 258 -6.13 -19.33 -12.51
N VAL A 259 -5.30 -18.29 -12.73
CA VAL A 259 -4.21 -17.90 -11.84
C VAL A 259 -4.54 -16.60 -11.14
N SER A 260 -4.58 -16.65 -9.82
CA SER A 260 -4.79 -15.48 -8.96
C SER A 260 -3.56 -15.22 -8.09
N ARG A 261 -3.51 -14.06 -7.42
CA ARG A 261 -2.39 -13.69 -6.56
C ARG A 261 -2.84 -12.97 -5.30
N SER A 262 -2.29 -13.34 -4.16
CA SER A 262 -2.56 -12.68 -2.87
C SER A 262 -1.31 -12.02 -2.29
N THR A 263 -1.46 -10.90 -1.59
CA THR A 263 -0.36 -10.21 -0.89
C THR A 263 -0.88 -9.39 0.28
N LEU A 264 -0.01 -8.99 1.20
CA LEU A 264 -0.35 -8.09 2.31
C LEU A 264 0.58 -6.88 2.24
N ALA A 265 -0.01 -5.69 2.14
CA ALA A 265 0.68 -4.41 2.28
C ALA A 265 0.31 -3.78 3.62
N VAL A 266 1.29 -3.22 4.33
CA VAL A 266 1.11 -2.52 5.61
C VAL A 266 1.68 -1.12 5.47
N PHE A 267 0.81 -0.13 5.47
CA PHE A 267 1.09 1.29 5.34
C PHE A 267 1.29 1.90 6.73
N MET A 268 2.54 2.27 7.01
CA MET A 268 2.91 2.91 8.27
C MET A 268 2.83 4.41 8.05
N GLU A 269 1.69 4.97 8.45
CA GLU A 269 1.34 6.36 8.18
C GLU A 269 1.05 7.21 9.43
N PRO A 270 1.18 8.55 9.32
CA PRO A 270 0.85 9.48 10.39
C PRO A 270 -0.66 9.57 10.67
N GLY A 271 -1.01 10.23 11.77
CA GLY A 271 -2.37 10.70 11.99
C GLY A 271 -2.72 11.92 11.11
N GLU A 272 -4.01 12.19 10.95
CA GLU A 272 -4.58 13.19 10.04
C GLU A 272 -4.08 14.62 10.28
N LEU A 273 -3.74 14.96 11.52
CA LEU A 273 -3.22 16.28 11.91
C LEU A 273 -1.69 16.36 11.90
N PHE A 274 -0.98 15.26 11.65
CA PHE A 274 0.48 15.26 11.62
C PHE A 274 0.98 16.14 10.48
N ASP A 275 1.97 16.98 10.75
CA ASP A 275 2.48 17.94 9.77
C ASP A 275 3.30 17.25 8.66
N VAL A 276 3.08 17.69 7.43
CA VAL A 276 3.79 17.22 6.23
C VAL A 276 4.67 18.36 5.73
N ALA A 277 5.81 18.54 6.41
CA ALA A 277 6.72 19.66 6.21
C ALA A 277 8.16 19.19 5.94
N LEU A 278 8.93 20.05 5.27
CA LEU A 278 10.36 19.81 5.07
C LEU A 278 11.12 19.80 6.40
N PRO A 279 12.20 19.04 6.50
CA PRO A 279 13.13 19.20 7.61
C PRO A 279 13.85 20.54 7.49
N LYS A 280 14.35 21.03 8.63
CA LYS A 280 15.28 22.15 8.66
C LYS A 280 16.65 21.70 8.16
N GLY A 281 17.36 22.61 7.49
CA GLY A 281 18.76 22.43 7.12
C GLY A 281 19.12 23.12 5.81
N GLU A 282 20.41 23.35 5.63
CA GLU A 282 20.94 24.04 4.45
C GLU A 282 20.70 23.24 3.16
N GLY A 283 20.26 23.92 2.10
CA GLY A 283 20.11 23.33 0.77
C GLY A 283 18.88 22.44 0.56
N ILE A 284 18.04 22.25 1.59
CA ILE A 284 16.73 21.61 1.50
C ILE A 284 15.74 22.59 0.88
N THR A 285 15.08 22.16 -0.19
CA THR A 285 14.16 22.99 -0.99
C THR A 285 12.99 22.15 -1.46
N VAL A 286 11.86 22.81 -1.74
CA VAL A 286 10.68 22.14 -2.30
C VAL A 286 11.03 21.53 -3.65
N GLU A 287 11.74 22.27 -4.51
CA GLU A 287 12.10 21.87 -5.87
C GLU A 287 12.90 20.56 -5.88
N LYS A 288 13.92 20.43 -5.02
CA LYS A 288 14.71 19.19 -4.92
C LYS A 288 13.90 18.02 -4.34
N THR A 289 13.00 18.31 -3.41
CA THR A 289 12.19 17.31 -2.72
C THR A 289 11.17 16.69 -3.66
N VAL A 290 10.48 17.52 -4.45
CA VAL A 290 9.45 17.05 -5.41
C VAL A 290 10.03 16.60 -6.76
N ALA A 291 11.32 16.87 -7.01
CA ALA A 291 11.99 16.47 -8.25
C ALA A 291 11.91 14.95 -8.46
N ASN A 292 11.36 14.57 -9.60
CA ASN A 292 11.19 13.19 -10.04
C ASN A 292 12.05 12.84 -11.27
N ASN A 293 12.97 13.74 -11.65
CA ASN A 293 13.86 13.62 -12.81
C ASN A 293 13.16 13.37 -14.15
N GLY A 294 11.87 13.71 -14.27
CA GLY A 294 11.07 13.47 -15.48
C GLY A 294 10.73 12.01 -15.73
N GLN A 295 10.84 11.14 -14.71
CA GLN A 295 10.72 9.69 -14.88
C GLN A 295 9.45 9.08 -14.29
N LEU A 296 8.51 9.87 -13.76
CA LEU A 296 7.24 9.30 -13.29
C LEU A 296 6.46 8.66 -14.45
N PRO A 297 5.82 7.50 -14.24
CA PRO A 297 4.81 7.01 -15.18
C PRO A 297 3.71 8.06 -15.38
N PRO A 298 3.14 8.21 -16.59
CA PRO A 298 2.16 9.26 -16.90
C PRO A 298 0.92 9.26 -16.00
N SER A 299 0.49 8.09 -15.52
CA SER A 299 -0.65 7.99 -14.62
C SER A 299 -0.41 8.48 -13.20
N VAL A 300 0.85 8.58 -12.77
CA VAL A 300 1.22 8.90 -11.39
C VAL A 300 1.22 10.42 -11.19
N PRO A 301 0.28 10.98 -10.39
CA PRO A 301 0.25 12.40 -10.12
C PRO A 301 1.50 12.83 -9.35
N THR A 302 2.10 13.93 -9.80
CA THR A 302 3.33 14.44 -9.18
C THR A 302 3.11 14.81 -7.72
N LEU A 303 4.17 14.70 -6.91
CA LEU A 303 4.12 15.15 -5.52
C LEU A 303 3.83 16.66 -5.43
N ALA A 304 4.45 17.45 -6.32
CA ALA A 304 4.27 18.91 -6.40
C ALA A 304 2.82 19.35 -6.66
N SER A 305 2.05 18.56 -7.42
CA SER A 305 0.65 18.89 -7.71
C SER A 305 -0.31 18.61 -6.53
N ARG A 306 0.16 17.96 -5.47
CA ARG A 306 -0.68 17.49 -4.35
C ARG A 306 -0.25 17.99 -2.98
N TRP A 307 1.04 18.19 -2.75
CA TRP A 307 1.56 18.66 -1.49
C TRP A 307 1.52 20.20 -1.41
N ASN A 308 0.92 20.74 -0.36
CA ASN A 308 0.73 22.18 -0.18
C ASN A 308 1.73 22.76 0.84
N ASN A 309 2.98 22.94 0.43
CA ASN A 309 4.03 23.41 1.32
C ASN A 309 3.81 24.85 1.84
N ASP A 310 3.29 25.76 1.02
CA ASP A 310 3.33 27.21 1.31
C ASP A 310 2.43 27.65 2.47
N LYS A 311 1.45 26.84 2.86
CA LYS A 311 0.46 27.17 3.91
C LYS A 311 0.60 26.31 5.16
N GLY A 312 1.60 25.41 5.19
CA GLY A 312 1.60 24.25 6.07
C GLY A 312 0.58 23.22 5.59
N ASP A 313 0.95 21.95 5.68
CA ASP A 313 0.12 20.83 5.26
C ASP A 313 0.00 19.80 6.38
N THR A 314 -1.11 19.07 6.41
CA THR A 314 -1.30 17.93 7.30
C THR A 314 -1.47 16.66 6.48
N PHE A 315 -1.18 15.52 7.10
CA PHE A 315 -1.28 14.24 6.42
C PHE A 315 -2.71 13.96 5.93
N GLY A 316 -3.74 14.30 6.69
CA GLY A 316 -5.14 14.13 6.27
C GLY A 316 -5.51 14.94 5.03
N GLU A 317 -5.06 16.20 4.96
CA GLU A 317 -5.27 17.05 3.79
C GLU A 317 -4.46 16.57 2.57
N PHE A 318 -3.22 16.13 2.80
CA PHE A 318 -2.38 15.53 1.76
C PHE A 318 -2.97 14.21 1.22
N THR A 319 -3.49 13.34 2.09
CA THR A 319 -4.19 12.10 1.72
C THR A 319 -5.42 12.42 0.87
N ARG A 320 -6.25 13.39 1.26
CA ARG A 320 -7.43 13.81 0.47
C ARG A 320 -7.03 14.22 -0.95
N ARG A 321 -6.06 15.12 -1.09
CA ARG A 321 -5.54 15.55 -2.41
C ARG A 321 -4.87 14.42 -3.19
N THR A 322 -4.31 13.44 -2.49
CA THR A 322 -3.71 12.26 -3.11
C THR A 322 -4.75 11.36 -3.73
N ILE A 323 -5.78 11.00 -2.98
CA ILE A 323 -6.91 10.22 -3.48
C ILE A 323 -7.54 10.96 -4.69
N GLU A 324 -7.84 12.25 -4.55
CA GLU A 324 -8.35 13.07 -5.66
C GLU A 324 -7.39 13.12 -6.87
N GLY A 325 -6.08 13.06 -6.66
CA GLY A 325 -5.09 13.12 -7.75
C GLY A 325 -5.02 11.85 -8.59
N TYR A 326 -5.32 10.68 -8.01
CA TYR A 326 -5.33 9.41 -8.74
C TYR A 326 -6.65 9.11 -9.44
N TYR A 327 -7.76 9.65 -8.91
CA TYR A 327 -9.12 9.35 -9.35
C TYR A 327 -9.82 10.52 -10.06
N LYS A 328 -9.03 11.45 -10.62
CA LYS A 328 -9.48 12.54 -11.50
C LYS A 328 -9.45 12.17 -12.96
#